data_AF-A0A3N9SEN4-F1
#
_entry.id   AF-A0A3N9SEN4-F1
#
_cell.length_a   1.000
_cell.length_b   1.000
_cell.length_c   1.000
_cell.angle_alpha   90.00
_cell.angle_beta   90.00
_cell.angle_gamma   90.00
#
_symmetry.space_group_name_H-M   'P 1'
#
loop_
_entity.id
_entity.type
_entity.pdbx_description
1 polymer ?
#
loop_
_entity_poly.entity_id
_entity_poly.type
_entity_poly.pdbx_seq_one_letter_code
_entity_poly.pdbx_strand_id
1 'polypeptide(L)'
;MTRTGRIAALVLAVAMAGGGVALEWSTGGGAGLFVFAALIVIGTVFDAGYRGRRGSSHGQWQRTGEREIDHETGAIIEVWYDPLTGERRYEPAERA
;
A
#
# COMPACT_ATOMS: atom_id res chain seq x y z
N MET A 1 -4.40 2.70 0.99
CA MET A 1 -5.60 3.50 0.82
C MET A 1 -5.57 4.62 1.85
N THR A 2 -6.31 5.71 1.63
CA THR A 2 -6.53 6.72 2.68
C THR A 2 -7.30 6.10 3.84
N ARG A 3 -7.30 6.74 5.02
CA ARG A 3 -8.04 6.23 6.20
C ARG A 3 -9.51 5.97 5.87
N THR A 4 -10.14 6.91 5.18
CA THR A 4 -11.53 6.82 4.70
C THR A 4 -11.70 5.66 3.72
N GLY A 5 -10.77 5.46 2.79
CA GLY A 5 -10.82 4.33 1.86
C GLY A 5 -10.75 2.97 2.54
N ARG A 6 -9.97 2.83 3.62
CA ARG A 6 -9.92 1.60 4.42
C ARG A 6 -11.24 1.35 5.15
N ILE A 7 -11.80 2.39 5.77
CA ILE A 7 -13.09 2.28 6.47
C ILE A 7 -14.18 1.84 5.48
N ALA A 8 -14.25 2.47 4.30
CA ALA A 8 -15.21 2.10 3.27
C ALA A 8 -15.06 0.65 2.81
N ALA A 9 -13.82 0.19 2.56
CA ALA A 9 -13.54 -1.20 2.18
C ALA A 9 -13.97 -2.20 3.25
N LEU A 10 -13.70 -1.90 4.53
CA LEU A 10 -14.09 -2.77 5.64
C LEU A 10 -15.62 -2.79 5.84
N VAL A 11 -16.29 -1.65 5.73
CA VAL A 11 -17.76 -1.58 5.77
C VAL A 11 -18.37 -2.42 4.65
N LEU A 12 -17.83 -2.33 3.43
CA LEU A 12 -18.27 -3.15 2.32
C LEU A 12 -18.06 -4.64 2.59
N ALA A 13 -16.90 -5.04 3.10
CA ALA A 13 -16.62 -6.44 3.43
C ALA A 13 -17.61 -6.98 4.49
N VAL A 14 -17.94 -6.20 5.51
CA VAL A 14 -18.94 -6.56 6.52
C VAL A 14 -20.33 -6.70 5.91
N ALA A 15 -20.73 -5.76 5.04
CA ALA A 15 -22.02 -5.84 4.35
C ALA A 15 -22.11 -7.08 3.45
N MET A 16 -21.03 -7.41 2.74
CA MET A 16 -20.96 -8.62 1.91
C MET A 16 -21.01 -9.90 2.75
N ALA A 17 -20.32 -9.95 3.88
CA ALA A 17 -20.40 -11.09 4.79
C ALA A 17 -21.82 -11.26 5.35
N GLY A 18 -22.48 -10.17 5.77
CA GLY A 18 -23.87 -10.20 6.21
C GLY A 18 -24.84 -10.67 5.12
N GLY A 19 -24.67 -10.15 3.89
CA GLY A 19 -25.42 -10.60 2.72
C GLY A 19 -25.16 -12.07 2.38
N GLY A 20 -23.92 -12.54 2.53
CA GLY A 20 -23.52 -13.94 2.39
C GLY A 20 -24.26 -14.85 3.36
N VAL A 21 -24.33 -14.47 4.64
CA VAL A 21 -25.10 -15.23 5.65
C VAL A 21 -26.57 -15.32 5.28
N ALA A 22 -27.18 -14.19 4.89
CA ALA A 22 -28.60 -14.17 4.51
C ALA A 22 -28.89 -15.03 3.27
N LEU A 23 -28.01 -14.98 2.26
CA LEU A 23 -28.13 -15.80 1.05
C LEU A 23 -27.87 -17.28 1.31
N GLU A 24 -26.90 -17.60 2.16
CA GLU A 24 -26.64 -18.98 2.56
C GLU A 24 -27.86 -19.59 3.26
N TRP A 25 -28.48 -18.84 4.18
CA TRP A 25 -29.65 -19.31 4.92
C TRP A 25 -30.90 -19.46 4.05
N SER A 26 -31.01 -18.66 2.98
CA SER A 26 -32.20 -18.64 2.12
C SER A 26 -32.10 -19.59 0.93
N THR A 27 -30.93 -19.68 0.30
CA THR A 27 -30.74 -20.39 -0.97
C THR A 27 -29.51 -21.30 -1.01
N GLY A 28 -28.65 -21.28 0.02
CA GLY A 28 -27.36 -22.02 0.03
C GLY A 28 -26.32 -21.45 -0.95
N GLY A 29 -26.52 -20.21 -1.41
CA GLY A 29 -25.69 -19.55 -2.44
C GLY A 29 -24.74 -18.47 -1.91
N GLY A 30 -24.49 -18.40 -0.61
CA GLY A 30 -23.75 -17.30 0.04
C GLY A 30 -22.24 -17.39 -0.10
N ALA A 31 -21.70 -18.57 -0.41
CA ALA A 31 -20.26 -18.85 -0.47
C ALA A 31 -19.42 -17.81 -1.23
N GLY A 32 -19.89 -17.34 -2.39
CA GLY A 32 -19.17 -16.36 -3.20
C GLY A 32 -18.96 -15.02 -2.49
N LEU A 33 -19.94 -14.56 -1.72
CA LEU A 33 -19.83 -13.29 -0.98
C LEU A 33 -18.81 -13.36 0.15
N PHE A 34 -18.68 -14.52 0.81
CA PHE A 34 -17.64 -14.73 1.81
C PHE A 34 -16.24 -14.68 1.20
N VAL A 35 -16.05 -15.27 0.01
CA VAL A 35 -14.77 -15.20 -0.70
C VAL A 35 -14.39 -13.75 -1.01
N PHE A 36 -15.32 -12.97 -1.58
CA PHE A 36 -15.02 -11.57 -1.88
C PHE A 36 -14.81 -10.73 -0.61
N ALA A 37 -15.59 -10.92 0.44
CA ALA A 37 -15.39 -10.25 1.72
C ALA A 37 -13.98 -10.55 2.27
N ALA A 38 -13.54 -11.82 2.23
CA ALA A 38 -12.20 -12.23 2.65
C ALA A 38 -11.10 -11.57 1.81
N LEU A 39 -11.24 -11.56 0.48
CA LEU A 39 -10.27 -10.92 -0.42
C LEU A 39 -10.14 -9.42 -0.14
N ILE A 40 -11.25 -8.71 0.12
CA ILE A 40 -11.24 -7.29 0.47
C ILE A 40 -10.49 -7.06 1.79
N VAL A 41 -10.78 -7.87 2.82
CA VAL A 41 -10.09 -7.77 4.12
C VAL A 41 -8.59 -8.00 3.95
N ILE A 42 -8.20 -9.08 3.27
CA ILE A 42 -6.80 -9.41 2.99
C ILE A 42 -6.12 -8.24 2.27
N GLY A 43 -6.67 -7.79 1.13
CA GLY A 43 -6.10 -6.68 0.37
C GLY A 43 -5.96 -5.39 1.19
N THR A 44 -6.94 -5.10 2.04
CA THR A 44 -6.93 -3.91 2.91
C THR A 44 -5.84 -4.00 3.99
N VAL A 45 -5.65 -5.17 4.60
CA VAL A 45 -4.59 -5.42 5.59
C VAL A 45 -3.20 -5.35 4.95
N PHE A 46 -3.03 -5.95 3.77
CA PHE A 46 -1.77 -5.91 3.02
C PHE A 46 -1.41 -4.49 2.56
N ASP A 47 -2.38 -3.70 2.07
CA ASP A 47 -2.15 -2.28 1.78
C ASP A 47 -1.78 -1.49 3.05
N ALA A 48 -2.38 -1.81 4.19
CA ALA A 48 -2.05 -1.19 5.47
C ALA A 48 -0.62 -1.48 5.91
N GLY A 49 -0.18 -2.73 5.84
CA GLY A 49 1.19 -3.13 6.13
C GLY A 49 2.20 -2.53 5.15
N TYR A 50 1.87 -2.50 3.86
CA TYR A 50 2.75 -1.94 2.84
C TYR A 50 2.97 -0.43 3.02
N ARG A 51 1.90 0.35 3.22
CA ARG A 51 2.04 1.80 3.46
C ARG A 51 2.59 2.13 4.85
N GLY A 52 2.34 1.29 5.86
CA GLY A 52 2.95 1.46 7.19
C GLY A 52 4.48 1.36 7.13
N ARG A 53 5.01 0.49 6.26
CA ARG A 53 6.46 0.35 6.02
C ARG A 53 7.06 1.53 5.25
N ARG A 54 6.31 2.15 4.33
CA ARG A 54 6.74 3.37 3.61
C ARG A 54 6.93 4.61 4.51
N GLY A 55 6.32 4.60 5.70
CA GLY A 55 6.33 5.73 6.62
C GLY A 55 7.46 5.73 7.65
N SER A 56 8.24 4.65 7.77
CA SER A 56 9.35 4.65 8.72
C SER A 56 10.53 5.43 8.13
N SER A 57 10.69 6.68 8.54
CA SER A 57 11.85 7.53 8.21
C SER A 57 13.19 7.01 8.73
N HIS A 58 13.20 5.85 9.41
CA HIS A 58 14.38 5.23 10.03
C HIS A 58 15.06 4.21 9.11
N GLY A 59 14.76 4.21 7.81
CA GLY A 59 15.47 3.40 6.82
C GLY A 59 16.98 3.65 6.87
N GLN A 60 17.78 2.58 6.76
CA GLN A 60 19.23 2.69 6.61
C GLN A 60 19.54 3.14 5.18
N TRP A 61 19.25 4.41 4.86
CA TRP A 61 19.44 4.95 3.51
C TRP A 61 20.92 4.85 3.10
N GLN A 62 21.16 4.15 2.00
CA GLN A 62 22.47 3.98 1.39
C GLN A 62 22.53 4.77 0.09
N ARG A 63 23.64 5.48 -0.12
CA ARG A 63 23.92 6.10 -1.42
C ARG A 63 24.17 5.01 -2.44
N THR A 64 23.49 5.07 -3.58
CA THR A 64 23.79 4.16 -4.71
C THR A 64 24.97 4.66 -5.54
N GLY A 65 25.29 5.95 -5.44
CA GLY A 65 26.27 6.62 -6.29
C GLY A 65 25.73 6.98 -7.68
N GLU A 66 24.48 6.64 -7.98
CA GLU A 66 23.80 7.05 -9.20
C GLU A 66 23.38 8.51 -9.10
N ARG A 67 23.66 9.27 -10.17
CA ARG A 67 23.26 10.68 -10.29
C ARG A 67 22.49 10.87 -11.57
N GLU A 68 21.35 11.53 -11.47
CA GLU A 68 20.46 11.82 -12.58
C GLU A 68 20.19 13.32 -12.67
N ILE A 69 19.81 13.80 -13.86
CA ILE A 69 19.35 15.18 -14.04
C ILE A 69 17.83 15.14 -13.95
N ASP A 70 17.27 15.86 -12.98
CA ASP A 70 15.83 16.08 -12.91
C ASP A 70 15.37 16.88 -14.14
N HIS A 71 14.52 16.29 -14.97
CA HIS A 71 14.02 16.91 -16.19
C HIS A 71 13.10 18.12 -15.93
N GLU A 72 12.50 18.21 -14.75
CA GLU A 72 11.60 19.31 -14.41
C GLU A 72 12.38 20.54 -13.93
N THR A 73 13.45 20.34 -13.16
CA THR A 73 14.20 21.43 -12.52
C THR A 73 15.60 21.65 -13.08
N GLY A 74 16.14 20.69 -13.84
CA GLY A 74 17.53 20.67 -14.28
C GLY A 74 18.55 20.39 -13.16
N ALA A 75 18.09 20.08 -11.94
CA ALA A 75 18.97 19.81 -10.81
C ALA A 75 19.61 18.42 -10.92
N ILE A 76 20.85 18.28 -10.44
CA ILE A 76 21.47 16.97 -10.25
C ILE A 76 20.89 16.38 -8.96
N ILE A 77 20.26 15.21 -9.08
CA ILE A 77 19.72 14.43 -7.98
C ILE A 77 20.57 13.17 -7.80
N GLU A 78 20.81 12.80 -6.55
CA GLU A 78 21.49 11.55 -6.17
C GLU A 78 20.44 10.54 -5.70
N VAL A 79 20.59 9.30 -6.14
CA VAL A 79 19.67 8.22 -5.81
C VAL A 79 20.13 7.55 -4.51
N TRP A 80 19.20 7.44 -3.58
CA TRP A 80 19.35 6.73 -2.31
C TRP A 80 18.45 5.51 -2.29
N TYR A 81 18.92 4.45 -1.65
CA TYR A 81 18.23 3.17 -1.57
C TYR A 81 18.16 2.70 -0.11
N ASP A 82 17.00 2.23 0.31
CA ASP A 82 16.85 1.54 1.60
C ASP A 82 16.79 0.02 1.37
N PRO A 83 17.81 -0.76 1.79
CA PRO A 83 17.85 -2.21 1.58
C PRO A 83 16.80 -2.98 2.37
N LEU A 84 16.25 -2.40 3.45
CA LEU A 84 15.23 -3.07 4.26
C LEU A 84 13.85 -2.99 3.62
N THR A 85 13.56 -1.88 2.93
CA THR A 85 12.24 -1.61 2.35
C THR A 85 12.21 -1.73 0.83
N GLY A 86 13.37 -1.63 0.18
CA GLY A 86 13.51 -1.56 -1.27
C GLY A 86 13.15 -0.20 -1.87
N GLU A 87 12.92 0.83 -1.04
CA GLU A 87 12.54 2.16 -1.51
C GLU A 87 13.71 2.91 -2.13
N ARG A 88 13.39 3.78 -3.11
CA ARG A 88 14.34 4.72 -3.70
C ARG A 88 13.90 6.14 -3.38
N ARG A 89 14.86 6.98 -3.01
CA ARG A 89 14.65 8.40 -2.75
C ARG A 89 15.60 9.20 -3.63
N TYR A 90 15.11 10.31 -4.15
CA TYR A 90 15.87 11.24 -4.96
C TYR A 90 16.08 12.50 -4.12
N GLU A 91 17.32 12.77 -3.75
CA GLU A 91 17.68 13.96 -2.99
C GLU A 91 18.62 14.83 -3.85
N PRO A 92 18.57 16.17 -3.73
CA PRO A 92 19.52 17.03 -4.43
C PRO A 92 20.96 16.62 -4.10
N ALA A 93 21.80 16.47 -5.13
CA ALA A 93 23.22 16.25 -4.91
C ALA A 93 23.81 17.52 -4.27
N GLU A 94 24.45 17.41 -3.11
CA GLU A 94 25.23 18.51 -2.54
C GLU A 94 26.23 18.99 -3.59
N ARG A 95 26.22 20.30 -3.86
CA ARG A 95 27.17 20.92 -4.77
C ARG A 95 28.57 20.66 -4.22
N ALA A 96 29.38 19.95 -5.01
CA ALA A 96 30.82 19.85 -4.78
C ALA A 96 31.48 21.22 -4.96
#